data_AF-A0A2E1ZB94-F1
#
_entry.id   AF-A0A2E1ZB94-F1
#
_cell.length_a   1.000
_cell.length_b   1.000
_cell.length_c   1.000
_cell.angle_alpha   90.00
_cell.angle_beta   90.00
_cell.angle_gamma   90.00
#
_symmetry.space_group_name_H-M   'P 1'
#
loop_
_entity.id
_entity.type
_entity.pdbx_description
1 polymer ?
#
loop_
_entity_poly.entity_id
_entity_poly.type
_entity_poly.pdbx_seq_one_letter_code
_entity_poly.pdbx_strand_id
1 'polypeptide(L)'
;MKINIWIFLILILSSCTSYNSYEDFKEREGVTKVTFQGNMEECGKLGHPQATRSEGSKRAGKILIDKKRYFMNCMNRKGWIAKVSN
;
A
#
# COMPACT_ATOMS: atom_id res chain seq x y z
N MET A 1 35.57 -1.10 -15.19
CA MET A 1 34.36 -1.82 -14.74
C MET A 1 33.70 -1.03 -13.58
N LYS A 2 33.15 0.16 -13.85
CA LYS A 2 32.58 1.07 -12.82
C LYS A 2 31.10 1.41 -13.05
N ILE A 3 30.59 1.09 -14.24
CA ILE A 3 29.23 1.43 -14.69
C ILE A 3 28.16 0.45 -14.16
N ASN A 4 28.55 -0.79 -13.81
CA ASN A 4 27.59 -1.82 -13.39
C ASN A 4 27.04 -1.66 -11.95
N ILE A 5 27.70 -0.88 -11.09
CA ILE A 5 27.23 -0.70 -9.70
C ILE A 5 25.99 0.20 -9.64
N TRP A 6 25.91 1.20 -10.53
CA TRP A 6 24.80 2.14 -10.59
C TRP A 6 23.48 1.47 -11.03
N ILE A 7 23.55 0.52 -11.97
CA ILE A 7 22.38 -0.23 -12.47
C ILE A 7 21.76 -1.09 -11.36
N PHE A 8 22.57 -1.70 -10.49
CA PHE A 8 22.08 -2.47 -9.35
C PHE A 8 21.35 -1.59 -8.32
N LEU A 9 21.80 -0.35 -8.12
CA LEU A 9 21.17 0.60 -7.19
C LEU A 9 19.78 1.06 -7.68
N ILE A 10 19.61 1.22 -9.00
CA ILE A 10 18.33 1.63 -9.60
C ILE A 10 17.27 0.52 -9.50
N LEU A 11 17.68 -0.74 -9.66
CA LEU A 11 16.76 -1.90 -9.60
C LEU A 11 16.22 -2.19 -8.19
N ILE A 12 16.95 -1.81 -7.13
CA ILE A 12 16.50 -2.02 -5.74
C ILE A 12 15.36 -1.05 -5.36
N LEU A 13 15.26 0.11 -6.04
CA LEU A 13 14.29 1.15 -5.71
C LEU A 13 12.93 0.98 -6.41
N SER A 14 12.83 0.14 -7.46
CA SER A 14 11.64 0.06 -8.33
C SER A 14 10.60 -0.99 -7.93
N SER A 15 10.85 -1.81 -6.90
CA SER A 15 10.01 -2.98 -6.58
C SER A 15 9.02 -2.79 -5.41
N CYS A 16 8.88 -1.57 -4.88
CA CYS A 16 7.93 -1.25 -3.83
C CYS A 16 6.79 -0.38 -4.39
N THR A 17 5.93 -0.94 -5.23
CA THR A 17 4.66 -0.28 -5.58
C THR A 17 3.80 -0.21 -4.32
N SER A 18 3.75 0.98 -3.73
CA SER A 18 2.85 1.31 -2.62
C SER A 18 1.41 1.15 -3.11
N TYR A 19 0.61 0.30 -2.46
CA TYR A 19 -0.82 0.11 -2.76
C TYR A 19 -1.70 1.22 -2.15
N ASN A 20 -1.05 2.28 -1.68
CA ASN A 20 -1.61 3.32 -0.84
C ASN A 20 -1.67 4.64 -1.61
N SER A 21 -1.43 4.64 -2.93
CA SER A 21 -1.42 5.85 -3.72
C SER A 21 -2.84 6.28 -4.07
N TYR A 22 -3.09 7.59 -4.12
CA TYR A 22 -4.34 8.16 -4.65
C TYR A 22 -4.63 7.66 -6.07
N GLU A 23 -3.58 7.53 -6.87
CA GLU A 23 -3.66 7.14 -8.27
C GLU A 23 -4.19 5.72 -8.47
N ASP A 24 -4.10 4.86 -7.45
CA ASP A 24 -4.61 3.50 -7.47
C ASP A 24 -6.13 3.43 -7.27
N PHE A 25 -6.78 4.54 -6.93
CA PHE A 25 -8.22 4.63 -6.68
C PHE A 25 -8.92 5.48 -7.72
N LYS A 26 -10.18 5.12 -8.03
CA LYS A 26 -11.05 5.91 -8.89
C LYS A 26 -11.28 7.26 -8.21
N GLU A 27 -10.99 8.32 -8.96
CA GLU A 27 -11.29 9.68 -8.54
C GLU A 27 -12.80 9.82 -8.34
N ARG A 28 -13.19 10.43 -7.22
CA ARG A 28 -14.60 10.61 -6.85
C ARG A 28 -14.94 12.09 -6.96
N GLU A 29 -15.92 12.40 -7.79
CA GLU A 29 -16.38 13.76 -8.02
C GLU A 29 -16.87 14.38 -6.70
N GLY A 30 -16.43 15.61 -6.41
CA GLY A 30 -16.78 16.33 -5.17
C GLY A 30 -15.98 15.93 -3.92
N VAL A 31 -14.95 15.07 -4.05
CA VAL A 31 -14.10 14.67 -2.91
C VAL A 31 -12.67 15.11 -3.15
N THR A 32 -12.08 15.81 -2.18
CA THR A 32 -10.73 16.39 -2.34
C THR A 32 -9.64 15.35 -2.08
N LYS A 33 -8.45 15.58 -2.65
CA LYS A 33 -7.22 14.83 -2.35
C LYS A 33 -6.89 14.82 -0.85
N VAL A 34 -7.26 15.87 -0.12
CA VAL A 34 -7.11 15.97 1.34
C VAL A 34 -7.97 14.93 2.06
N THR A 35 -9.23 14.77 1.64
CA THR A 35 -10.12 13.74 2.18
C THR A 35 -9.60 12.33 1.91
N PHE A 36 -9.02 12.09 0.73
CA PHE A 36 -8.36 10.81 0.44
C PHE A 36 -7.20 10.54 1.41
N GLN A 37 -6.32 11.53 1.60
CA GLN A 37 -5.16 11.38 2.49
C GLN A 37 -5.57 11.10 3.93
N GLY A 38 -6.61 11.78 4.44
CA GLY A 38 -7.15 11.52 5.78
C GLY A 38 -7.68 10.09 5.92
N ASN A 39 -8.45 9.61 4.94
CA ASN A 39 -8.98 8.24 4.93
C ASN A 39 -7.87 7.20 4.84
N MET A 40 -6.86 7.45 4.00
CA MET A 40 -5.68 6.61 3.86
C MET A 40 -4.93 6.48 5.20
N GLU A 41 -4.68 7.60 5.89
CA GLU A 41 -3.99 7.60 7.17
C GLU A 41 -4.78 6.82 8.24
N GLU A 42 -6.09 7.03 8.31
CA GLU A 42 -6.98 6.32 9.23
C GLU A 42 -6.98 4.80 8.96
N CYS A 43 -7.16 4.40 7.69
CA CYS A 43 -7.17 3.00 7.29
C CYS A 43 -5.79 2.33 7.47
N GLY A 44 -4.70 3.09 7.31
CA GLY A 44 -3.33 2.61 7.53
C GLY A 44 -2.99 2.38 9.01
N LYS A 45 -3.50 3.21 9.92
CA LYS A 45 -3.33 3.06 11.38
C LYS A 45 -4.07 1.85 11.92
N LEU A 46 -5.29 1.60 11.44
CA LEU A 46 -6.11 0.46 11.89
C LEU A 46 -5.64 -0.88 11.31
N GLY A 47 -4.94 -0.86 10.18
CA GLY A 47 -4.26 -2.01 9.57
C GLY A 47 -2.97 -2.43 10.27
N HIS A 48 -2.75 -2.02 11.52
CA HIS A 48 -1.66 -2.47 12.39
C HIS A 48 -2.14 -3.50 13.43
N PRO A 49 -2.84 -4.60 13.04
CA PRO A 49 -3.07 -5.67 14.01
C PRO A 49 -1.70 -6.15 14.48
N GLN A 50 -1.60 -6.39 15.79
CA GLN A 50 -0.44 -6.82 16.55
C GLN A 50 0.38 -7.89 15.81
N ALA A 51 1.22 -7.45 14.88
CA ALA A 51 2.15 -8.30 14.17
C ALA A 51 3.28 -8.58 15.14
N THR A 52 2.99 -9.42 16.13
CA THR A 52 3.97 -10.16 16.93
C THR A 52 5.04 -10.60 15.94
N ARG A 53 6.27 -10.09 16.12
CA ARG A 53 7.39 -10.19 15.17
C ARG A 53 7.29 -11.48 14.36
N SER A 54 7.04 -11.35 13.06
CA SER A 54 6.97 -12.51 12.20
C SER A 54 8.36 -13.04 11.98
N GLU A 55 8.72 -14.09 12.71
CA GLU A 55 9.89 -14.89 12.38
C GLU A 55 9.63 -15.60 11.05
N GLY A 56 10.49 -15.36 10.06
CA GLY A 56 10.45 -16.01 8.74
C GLY A 56 9.73 -15.24 7.62
N SER A 57 10.32 -15.31 6.41
CA SER A 57 9.89 -14.58 5.20
C SER A 57 8.46 -14.91 4.75
N LYS A 58 8.04 -16.18 4.84
CA LYS A 58 6.68 -16.62 4.49
C LYS A 58 5.61 -15.97 5.37
N ARG A 59 5.88 -15.82 6.67
CA ARG A 59 4.94 -15.22 7.62
C ARG A 59 4.88 -13.71 7.44
N ALA A 60 6.03 -13.07 7.19
CA ALA A 60 6.10 -11.66 6.83
C ALA A 60 5.26 -11.33 5.58
N GLY A 61 5.36 -12.17 4.54
CA GLY A 61 4.56 -12.04 3.32
C GLY A 61 3.04 -12.13 3.56
N LYS A 62 2.59 -13.12 4.35
CA LYS A 62 1.16 -13.26 4.71
C LYS A 62 0.63 -12.04 5.46
N ILE A 63 1.39 -11.53 6.43
CA ILE A 63 1.00 -10.32 7.17
C ILE A 63 0.87 -9.13 6.22
N LEU A 64 1.78 -8.96 5.27
CA LEU A 64 1.71 -7.87 4.30
C LEU A 64 0.44 -7.97 3.44
N ILE A 65 0.09 -9.18 2.99
CA ILE A 65 -1.14 -9.44 2.22
C ILE A 65 -2.39 -9.11 3.05
N ASP A 66 -2.43 -9.54 4.31
CA ASP A 66 -3.57 -9.29 5.19
C ASP A 66 -3.72 -7.79 5.52
N LYS A 67 -2.60 -7.08 5.75
CA LYS A 67 -2.58 -5.62 5.91
C LYS A 67 -3.13 -4.91 4.67
N LYS A 68 -2.68 -5.32 3.48
CA LYS A 68 -3.19 -4.78 2.21
C LYS A 68 -4.69 -5.04 2.08
N ARG A 69 -5.16 -6.27 2.33
CA ARG A 69 -6.59 -6.62 2.26
C ARG A 69 -7.43 -5.75 3.21
N TYR A 70 -6.97 -5.58 4.45
CA TYR A 70 -7.64 -4.74 5.44
C TYR A 70 -7.74 -3.28 4.97
N PHE A 71 -6.62 -2.71 4.54
CA PHE A 71 -6.55 -1.35 4.03
C PHE A 71 -7.52 -1.13 2.86
N MET A 72 -7.50 -2.01 1.86
CA MET A 72 -8.39 -1.91 0.70
C MET A 72 -9.86 -2.00 1.10
N ASN A 73 -10.21 -2.89 2.02
CA ASN A 73 -11.58 -3.01 2.53
C ASN A 73 -12.02 -1.75 3.29
N CYS A 74 -11.14 -1.14 4.09
CA CYS A 74 -11.42 0.11 4.80
C CYS A 74 -11.66 1.27 3.82
N MET A 75 -10.79 1.42 2.82
CA MET A 75 -10.94 2.43 1.77
C MET A 75 -12.24 2.25 0.98
N ASN A 76 -12.58 1.01 0.61
CA ASN A 76 -13.83 0.70 -0.07
C ASN A 76 -15.06 1.08 0.77
N ARG A 77 -15.05 0.81 2.08
CA ARG A 77 -16.13 1.23 2.99
C ARG A 77 -16.29 2.76 3.07
N LYS A 78 -15.20 3.50 2.87
CA LYS A 78 -15.21 4.97 2.78
C LYS A 78 -15.55 5.48 1.36
N GLY A 79 -15.90 4.57 0.45
CA GLY A 79 -16.31 4.87 -0.92
C GLY A 79 -15.16 5.11 -1.89
N TRP A 80 -13.95 4.67 -1.56
CA TRP A 80 -12.79 4.69 -2.45
C TRP A 80 -12.63 3.33 -3.12
N ILE A 81 -12.85 3.29 -4.43
CA ILE A 81 -12.82 2.05 -5.22
C ILE A 81 -11.47 1.94 -5.93
N ALA A 82 -10.76 0.84 -5.74
CA ALA A 82 -9.49 0.58 -6.44
C ALA A 82 -9.72 0.54 -7.96
N LYS A 83 -8.82 1.15 -8.75
CA LYS A 83 -8.83 1.05 -10.21
C LYS A 83 -8.47 -0.35 -10.68
N VAL A 84 -7.58 -1.02 -9.94
CA VAL A 84 -7.15 -2.39 -10.22
C VAL A 84 -7.60 -3.26 -9.04
N SER A 85 -8.71 -3.97 -9.22
CA SER A 85 -9.00 -5.15 -8.42
C SER A 85 -8.05 -6.25 -8.88
N ASN A 86 -7.14 -6.67 -8.00
CA ASN A 86 -6.41 -7.92 -8.19
C ASN A 86 -7.37 -9.10 -8.02
#